data_AF-A0AAD6FEW4-F1
#
_entry.id   AF-A0AAD6FEW4-F1
#
_cell.length_a   1.000
_cell.length_b   1.000
_cell.length_c   1.000
_cell.angle_alpha   90.00
_cell.angle_beta   90.00
_cell.angle_gamma   90.00
#
_symmetry.space_group_name_H-M   'P 1'
#
loop_
_entity.id
_entity.type
_entity.pdbx_description
1 polymer ?
#
loop_
_entity_poly.entity_id
_entity_poly.type
_entity_poly.pdbx_seq_one_letter_code
_entity_poly.pdbx_strand_id
1 'polypeptide(L)'
;MSGKSDYLEGQSKRKNLIIDGIPESPGESWEESEYKVRELLRTELQMDEERIEVERAHRMGNGRGADKPRQIVVKFLRFKDKTAVMGRRNRLKGTNIFLNEDYPEAVRQKRKELIPAMKAERSKGNIAYIR
;
A
#
# COMPACT_ATOMS: atom_id res chain seq x y z
N MET A 1 8.59 -18.03 -19.28
CA MET A 1 8.86 -18.87 -18.09
C MET A 1 9.09 -17.94 -16.90
N SER A 2 8.15 -17.87 -15.94
CA SER A 2 8.23 -16.91 -14.81
C SER A 2 7.50 -17.35 -13.52
N GLY A 3 6.59 -18.34 -13.60
CA GLY A 3 5.64 -18.62 -12.52
C GLY A 3 6.23 -18.94 -11.14
N LYS A 4 7.38 -19.63 -11.05
CA LYS A 4 8.01 -19.93 -9.75
C LYS A 4 8.63 -18.70 -9.09
N SER A 5 9.29 -17.83 -9.87
CA SER A 5 9.89 -16.61 -9.35
C SER A 5 8.82 -15.63 -8.90
N ASP A 6 7.79 -15.43 -9.72
CA ASP A 6 6.65 -14.55 -9.39
C ASP A 6 5.89 -15.05 -8.16
N TYR A 7 5.75 -16.38 -8.00
CA TYR A 7 5.15 -16.97 -6.81
C TYR A 7 5.95 -16.67 -5.55
N LEU A 8 7.27 -16.87 -5.58
CA LEU A 8 8.14 -16.61 -4.42
C LEU A 8 8.16 -15.12 -4.07
N GLU A 9 8.23 -14.23 -5.07
CA GLU A 9 8.12 -12.79 -4.86
C GLU A 9 6.75 -12.43 -4.23
N GLY A 10 5.67 -13.02 -4.74
CA GLY A 10 4.33 -12.84 -4.20
C GLY A 10 4.21 -13.30 -2.74
N GLN A 11 4.81 -14.44 -2.39
CA GLN A 11 4.83 -14.92 -1.00
C GLN A 11 5.60 -13.96 -0.08
N SER A 12 6.72 -13.41 -0.55
CA SER A 12 7.51 -12.43 0.20
C SER A 12 6.73 -11.14 0.45
N LYS A 13 5.98 -10.67 -0.56
CA LYS A 13 5.26 -9.39 -0.53
C LYS A 13 3.83 -9.47 0.02
N ARG A 14 3.26 -10.66 0.23
CA ARG A 14 1.85 -10.83 0.63
C ARG A 14 1.46 -10.08 1.91
N LYS A 15 2.43 -9.86 2.80
CA LYS A 15 2.27 -9.14 4.08
C LYS A 15 2.62 -7.66 3.97
N ASN A 16 2.90 -7.15 2.77
CA ASN A 16 3.27 -5.77 2.56
C ASN A 16 2.07 -4.95 2.09
N LEU A 17 2.07 -3.67 2.46
CA LEU A 17 1.29 -2.62 1.81
C LEU A 17 2.23 -1.49 1.38
N ILE A 18 1.81 -0.79 0.32
CA ILE A 18 2.41 0.45 -0.14
C ILE A 18 1.47 1.58 0.25
N ILE A 19 2.00 2.59 0.94
CA ILE A 19 1.26 3.76 1.38
C ILE A 19 1.79 4.99 0.64
N ASP A 20 0.89 5.67 -0.06
CA ASP A 20 1.14 6.92 -0.76
C ASP A 20 0.56 8.10 0.02
N GLY A 21 1.16 9.28 -0.12
CA GLY A 21 0.57 10.55 0.36
C GLY A 21 0.93 10.98 1.78
N ILE A 22 1.68 10.16 2.54
CA ILE A 22 2.21 10.57 3.85
C ILE A 22 3.37 11.57 3.65
N PRO A 23 3.33 12.78 4.23
CA PRO A 23 4.42 13.76 4.11
C PRO A 23 5.78 13.22 4.61
N GLU A 24 6.86 13.57 3.92
CA GLU A 24 8.23 13.21 4.32
C GLU A 24 8.81 14.19 5.34
N SER A 25 9.64 13.67 6.24
CA SER A 25 10.50 14.49 7.11
C SER A 25 11.93 14.53 6.55
N PRO A 26 12.68 15.64 6.69
CA PRO A 26 14.10 15.67 6.36
C PRO A 26 14.86 14.62 7.17
N GLY A 27 15.61 13.74 6.50
CA GLY A 27 16.38 12.69 7.17
C GLY A 27 15.55 11.55 7.77
N GLU A 28 14.31 11.35 7.28
CA GLU A 28 13.35 10.39 7.87
C GLU A 28 13.94 8.98 8.07
N SER A 29 13.95 8.54 9.33
CA SER A 29 14.39 7.19 9.72
C SER A 29 13.31 6.13 9.49
N TRP A 30 13.65 4.86 9.70
CA TRP A 30 12.69 3.77 9.62
C TRP A 30 11.71 3.80 10.81
N GLU A 31 12.19 4.19 11.99
CA GLU A 31 11.37 4.37 13.19
C GLU A 31 10.36 5.50 12.99
N GLU A 32 10.76 6.62 12.39
CA GLU A 32 9.85 7.72 12.06
C GLU A 32 8.84 7.30 10.98
N SER A 33 9.28 6.52 9.99
CA SER A 33 8.37 5.94 8.98
C SER A 33 7.32 5.04 9.65
N GLU A 34 7.73 4.18 10.59
CA GLU A 34 6.82 3.32 11.35
C GLU A 34 5.87 4.14 12.23
N TYR A 35 6.37 5.16 12.92
CA TYR A 35 5.54 6.06 13.72
C TYR A 35 4.43 6.68 12.87
N LYS A 36 4.74 7.19 11.68
CA LYS A 36 3.74 7.75 10.75
C LYS A 36 2.71 6.72 10.30
N VAL A 37 3.12 5.48 10.08
CA VAL A 37 2.19 4.37 9.76
C VAL A 37 1.26 4.09 10.94
N ARG A 38 1.79 4.04 12.17
CA ARG A 38 0.98 3.83 13.38
C ARG A 38 0.00 4.97 13.62
N GLU A 39 0.43 6.21 13.39
CA GLU A 39 -0.44 7.38 13.46
C GLU A 39 -1.59 7.27 12.45
N LEU A 40 -1.29 6.93 11.19
CA LEU A 40 -2.31 6.69 10.16
C LEU A 40 -3.33 5.61 10.58
N LEU A 41 -2.84 4.51 11.19
CA LEU A 41 -3.68 3.42 11.66
C LEU A 41 -4.65 3.89 12.75
N ARG A 42 -4.15 4.71 13.69
CA ARG A 42 -4.94 5.27 14.78
C ARG A 42 -5.94 6.31 14.30
N THR A 43 -5.51 7.29 13.51
CA THR A 43 -6.30 8.49 13.19
C THR A 43 -7.28 8.22 12.05
N GLU A 44 -6.77 7.92 10.85
CA GLU A 44 -7.59 7.81 9.65
C GLU A 44 -8.35 6.48 9.58
N LEU A 45 -7.69 5.40 10.01
CA LEU A 45 -8.27 4.05 9.96
C LEU A 45 -9.01 3.66 11.24
N GLN A 46 -8.89 4.45 12.32
CA GLN A 46 -9.51 4.22 13.64
C GLN A 46 -9.29 2.80 14.16
N MET A 47 -8.08 2.30 14.00
CA MET A 47 -7.65 0.99 14.50
C MET A 47 -6.87 1.18 15.80
N ASP A 48 -6.93 0.17 16.66
CA ASP A 48 -5.97 0.02 17.74
C ASP A 48 -4.62 -0.40 17.12
N GLU A 49 -3.71 0.56 16.99
CA GLU A 49 -2.40 0.37 16.37
C GLU A 49 -1.48 -0.51 17.21
N GLU A 50 -1.68 -0.58 18.54
CA GLU A 50 -0.87 -1.39 19.45
C GLU A 50 -1.12 -2.89 19.21
N ARG A 51 -2.34 -3.25 18.78
CA ARG A 51 -2.66 -4.63 18.38
C ARG A 51 -2.09 -5.02 17.02
N ILE A 52 -1.56 -4.08 16.24
CA ILE A 52 -1.02 -4.33 14.90
C ILE A 52 0.51 -4.42 14.97
N GLU A 53 1.02 -5.57 14.56
CA GLU A 53 2.46 -5.83 14.57
C GLU A 53 3.07 -5.45 13.22
N VAL A 54 3.80 -4.33 13.20
CA VAL A 54 4.62 -3.90 12.08
C VAL A 54 6.00 -4.56 12.21
N GLU A 55 6.40 -5.30 11.18
CA GLU A 55 7.74 -5.92 11.10
C GLU A 55 8.78 -4.89 10.63
N ARG A 56 8.39 -4.01 9.71
CA ARG A 56 9.23 -2.92 9.19
C ARG A 56 8.37 -1.89 8.44
N ALA A 57 8.71 -0.61 8.54
CA ALA A 57 8.24 0.44 7.64
C ALA A 57 9.41 1.32 7.19
N HIS A 58 9.46 1.67 5.91
CA HIS A 58 10.50 2.55 5.37
C HIS A 58 10.06 3.20 4.07
N ARG A 59 10.64 4.36 3.76
CA ARG A 59 10.47 5.03 2.47
C ARG A 59 11.13 4.24 1.33
N MET A 60 10.45 4.17 0.19
CA MET A 60 10.90 3.47 -1.01
C MET A 60 10.83 4.39 -2.24
N GLY A 61 11.80 4.21 -3.15
CA GLY A 61 11.94 5.00 -4.37
C GLY A 61 12.80 6.25 -4.21
N ASN A 62 13.03 6.93 -5.32
CA ASN A 62 13.78 8.19 -5.37
C ASN A 62 12.86 9.36 -5.01
N GLY A 63 13.38 10.35 -4.28
CA GLY A 63 12.62 11.56 -3.95
C GLY A 63 12.10 12.24 -5.22
N ARG A 64 10.80 12.52 -5.28
CA ARG A 64 10.14 13.13 -6.46
C ARG A 64 9.79 14.62 -6.24
N GLY A 65 10.47 15.27 -5.30
CA GLY A 65 10.20 16.65 -4.87
C GLY A 65 9.19 16.73 -3.71
N ALA A 66 9.05 17.91 -3.12
CA ALA A 66 8.19 18.14 -1.94
C ALA A 66 6.71 17.79 -2.20
N ASP A 67 6.24 17.99 -3.44
CA ASP A 67 4.84 17.75 -3.82
C ASP A 67 4.49 16.26 -4.03
N LYS A 68 5.49 15.38 -4.04
CA LYS A 68 5.31 13.94 -4.25
C LYS A 68 6.18 13.16 -3.27
N PRO A 69 5.72 12.99 -2.02
CA PRO A 69 6.45 12.20 -1.05
C PRO A 69 6.64 10.76 -1.55
N ARG A 70 7.80 10.19 -1.23
CA ARG A 70 8.13 8.79 -1.45
C ARG A 70 7.13 7.90 -0.72
N GLN A 71 6.84 6.76 -1.33
CA GLN A 71 5.93 5.78 -0.77
C GLN A 71 6.55 5.14 0.47
N ILE A 72 5.73 4.79 1.45
CA ILE A 72 6.16 3.91 2.54
C ILE A 72 5.81 2.47 2.16
N VAL A 73 6.79 1.58 2.20
CA VAL A 73 6.55 0.14 2.20
C VAL A 73 6.49 -0.32 3.64
N VAL A 74 5.32 -0.77 4.07
CA VAL A 74 5.13 -1.40 5.37
C VAL A 74 4.98 -2.90 5.20
N LYS A 75 5.70 -3.67 6.01
CA LYS A 75 5.55 -5.11 6.15
C LYS A 75 4.97 -5.42 7.51
N PHE A 76 3.85 -6.14 7.53
CA PHE A 76 3.23 -6.61 8.76
C PHE A 76 3.79 -7.97 9.17
N LEU A 77 3.80 -8.24 10.47
CA LEU A 77 4.19 -9.55 10.98
C LEU A 77 3.16 -10.61 10.59
N ARG A 78 1.87 -10.27 10.70
CA ARG A 78 0.73 -11.17 10.43
C ARG A 78 -0.03 -10.75 9.18
N PHE A 79 -0.37 -11.73 8.34
CA PHE A 79 -1.16 -11.48 7.13
C PHE A 79 -2.56 -10.95 7.45
N LYS A 80 -3.17 -11.39 8.57
CA LYS A 80 -4.48 -10.94 9.02
C LYS A 80 -4.51 -9.44 9.31
N ASP A 81 -3.44 -8.89 9.90
CA ASP A 81 -3.32 -7.46 10.17
C ASP A 81 -3.31 -6.67 8.86
N LYS A 82 -2.46 -7.07 7.91
CA LYS A 82 -2.42 -6.49 6.56
C LYS A 82 -3.81 -6.49 5.91
N THR A 83 -4.55 -7.59 5.99
CA THR A 83 -5.91 -7.67 5.42
C THR A 83 -6.91 -6.77 6.14
N ALA A 84 -6.82 -6.66 7.47
CA ALA A 84 -7.70 -5.80 8.26
C ALA A 84 -7.47 -4.32 7.94
N VAL A 85 -6.20 -3.90 7.84
CA VAL A 85 -5.80 -2.55 7.42
C VAL A 85 -6.34 -2.27 6.01
N MET A 86 -6.11 -3.17 5.06
CA MET A 86 -6.58 -3.01 3.68
C MET A 86 -8.11 -2.94 3.57
N GLY A 87 -8.84 -3.67 4.43
CA GLY A 87 -10.29 -3.64 4.50
C GLY A 87 -10.87 -2.28 4.92
N ARG A 88 -10.09 -1.45 5.61
CA ARG A 88 -10.50 -0.10 6.04
C ARG A 88 -10.09 1.02 5.09
N ARG A 89 -9.46 0.72 3.94
CA ARG A 89 -8.98 1.74 2.98
C ARG A 89 -10.03 2.76 2.52
N ASN A 90 -11.32 2.40 2.55
CA ASN A 90 -12.40 3.31 2.15
C ASN A 90 -12.50 4.56 3.04
N ARG A 91 -11.95 4.49 4.26
CA ARG A 91 -11.90 5.62 5.19
C ARG A 91 -10.94 6.73 4.73
N LEU A 92 -9.98 6.40 3.88
CA LEU A 92 -8.99 7.35 3.34
C LEU A 92 -9.54 8.21 2.20
N LYS A 93 -10.78 8.00 1.78
CA LYS A 93 -11.40 8.84 0.74
C LYS A 93 -11.41 10.30 1.19
N GLY A 94 -10.75 11.17 0.43
CA GLY A 94 -10.62 12.60 0.71
C GLY A 94 -9.33 13.01 1.43
N THR A 95 -8.52 12.06 1.92
CA THR A 95 -7.29 12.35 2.70
C THR A 95 -6.03 12.51 1.84
N ASN A 96 -6.12 12.33 0.51
CA ASN A 96 -4.97 12.19 -0.40
C ASN A 96 -3.98 11.06 -0.04
N ILE A 97 -4.33 10.18 0.90
CA ILE A 97 -3.56 8.99 1.27
C ILE A 97 -4.16 7.78 0.57
N PHE A 98 -3.30 6.93 0.02
CA PHE A 98 -3.73 5.73 -0.69
C PHE A 98 -3.04 4.49 -0.14
N LEU A 99 -3.81 3.41 0.02
CA LEU A 99 -3.32 2.08 0.38
C LEU A 99 -3.38 1.16 -0.83
N ASN A 100 -2.21 0.61 -1.18
CA ASN A 100 -2.03 -0.28 -2.30
C ASN A 100 -1.37 -1.59 -1.84
N GLU A 101 -1.66 -2.69 -2.53
CA GLU A 101 -0.93 -3.94 -2.32
C GLU A 101 0.43 -3.89 -3.02
N ASP A 102 1.45 -4.49 -2.39
CA ASP A 102 2.76 -4.67 -3.00
C ASP A 102 2.77 -5.93 -3.87
N TYR A 103 2.47 -5.77 -5.15
CA TYR A 103 2.46 -6.90 -6.09
C TYR A 103 3.85 -7.17 -6.71
N PRO A 104 4.11 -8.42 -7.12
CA PRO A 104 5.20 -8.74 -8.03
C PRO A 104 5.16 -7.94 -9.33
N GLU A 105 6.30 -7.76 -9.98
CA GLU A 105 6.39 -6.92 -11.17
C GLU A 105 5.46 -7.36 -12.30
N ALA A 106 5.41 -8.67 -12.58
CA ALA A 106 4.53 -9.24 -13.60
C ALA A 106 3.05 -8.90 -13.34
N VAL A 107 2.63 -8.97 -12.08
CA VAL A 107 1.25 -8.63 -11.66
C VAL A 107 1.03 -7.12 -11.76
N ARG A 108 2.00 -6.28 -11.36
CA ARG A 108 1.90 -4.82 -11.51
C ARG A 108 1.70 -4.41 -12.96
N GLN A 109 2.48 -4.97 -13.88
CA GLN A 109 2.36 -4.67 -15.32
C GLN A 109 1.01 -5.11 -15.86
N LYS A 110 0.55 -6.33 -15.51
CA LYS A 110 -0.76 -6.80 -15.96
C LYS A 110 -1.90 -5.93 -15.44
N ARG A 111 -1.84 -5.49 -14.19
CA ARG A 111 -2.82 -4.55 -13.62
C ARG A 111 -2.79 -3.22 -14.36
N LYS A 112 -1.61 -2.68 -14.67
CA LYS A 112 -1.46 -1.43 -15.43
C LYS A 112 -2.18 -1.49 -16.79
N GLU A 113 -2.10 -2.61 -17.49
CA GLU A 113 -2.83 -2.85 -18.76
C GLU A 113 -4.35 -2.89 -18.56
N LEU A 114 -4.82 -3.49 -17.45
CA LEU A 114 -6.25 -3.71 -17.19
C LEU A 114 -6.96 -2.49 -16.58
N ILE A 115 -6.24 -1.59 -15.92
CA ILE A 115 -6.81 -0.40 -15.25
C ILE A 115 -7.62 0.48 -16.21
N PRO A 116 -7.14 0.83 -17.43
CA PRO A 116 -7.93 1.62 -18.39
C PRO A 116 -9.26 0.96 -18.74
N ALA A 117 -9.26 -0.35 -19.04
CA ALA A 117 -10.48 -1.10 -19.37
C ALA A 117 -11.45 -1.14 -18.18
N MET A 118 -10.96 -1.41 -16.96
CA MET A 118 -11.76 -1.37 -15.74
C MET A 118 -12.38 0.02 -15.51
N LYS A 119 -11.63 1.11 -15.73
CA LYS A 119 -12.15 2.49 -15.61
C LYS A 119 -13.23 2.78 -16.66
N ALA A 120 -13.02 2.36 -17.91
CA ALA A 120 -13.99 2.54 -18.99
C ALA A 120 -15.32 1.82 -18.72
N GLU A 121 -15.29 0.62 -18.14
CA GLU A 121 -16.50 -0.09 -17.74
C GLU A 121 -17.21 0.60 -16.56
N ARG A 122 -16.45 1.09 -15.57
CA ARG A 122 -17.03 1.86 -14.46
C ARG A 122 -17.68 3.17 -14.89
N SER A 123 -17.11 3.86 -15.89
CA SER A 123 -17.74 5.09 -16.41
C SER A 123 -19.05 4.84 -17.15
N LYS A 124 -19.29 3.61 -17.62
CA LYS A 124 -20.57 3.20 -18.21
C LYS A 124 -21.62 2.80 -17.16
N GLY A 125 -21.27 2.81 -15.88
CA GLY A 125 -22.12 2.35 -14.78
C GLY A 125 -21.96 0.88 -14.41
N ASN A 126 -21.06 0.13 -15.07
CA ASN A 126 -20.84 -1.28 -14.78
C ASN A 126 -19.96 -1.48 -13.54
N ILE A 127 -20.23 -2.55 -12.78
CA ILE A 127 -19.36 -2.98 -11.67
C ILE A 127 -18.19 -3.78 -12.27
N ALA A 128 -16.99 -3.20 -12.26
CA ALA A 128 -15.77 -3.86 -12.73
C ALA A 128 -14.65 -3.83 -11.68
N TYR A 129 -13.90 -4.92 -11.55
CA TYR A 129 -12.74 -5.05 -10.65
C TYR A 129 -11.63 -5.91 -11.27
N ILE A 130 -10.37 -5.57 -10.97
CA ILE A 130 -9.22 -6.39 -11.33
C ILE A 130 -8.97 -7.37 -10.21
N ARG A 131 -9.14 -8.65 -10.51
CA ARG A 131 -8.90 -9.75 -9.57
C ARG A 131 -7.42 -10.07 -9.46
#